data_AF-A0A919IPD7-F1
#
_entry.id   AF-A0A919IPD7-F1
#
_cell.length_a   1.000
_cell.length_b   1.000
_cell.length_c   1.000
_cell.angle_alpha   90.00
_cell.angle_beta   90.00
_cell.angle_gamma   90.00
#
_symmetry.space_group_name_H-M   'P 1'
#
loop_
_entity.id
_entity.type
_entity.pdbx_description
1 polymer ?
#
loop_
_entity_poly.entity_id
_entity_poly.type
_entity_poly.pdbx_seq_one_letter_code
_entity_poly.pdbx_strand_id
1 'polypeptide(L)'
;MSDLSPVTRADDPPTGLTVVTGTKPRVEPLDPPMVPFALAGLAAFAVATLIMWLAGAPDDWVDTGVAGFLVGIPGLITMIVHDRNRKRRRALSHPEFHAS
;
A
#
# COMPACT_ATOMS: atom_id res chain seq x y z
N MET A 1 -8.54 34.13 60.60
CA MET A 1 -7.90 32.82 60.40
C MET A 1 -8.73 32.09 59.37
N SER A 2 -8.09 31.70 58.28
CA SER A 2 -8.66 31.63 56.92
C SER A 2 -9.73 30.56 56.70
N ASP A 3 -10.70 30.97 55.89
CA ASP A 3 -11.76 30.19 55.26
C ASP A 3 -11.17 29.06 54.40
N LEU A 4 -11.38 27.80 54.80
CA LEU A 4 -11.05 26.60 54.03
C LEU A 4 -12.29 26.18 53.24
N SER A 5 -12.64 26.96 52.22
CA SER A 5 -13.45 26.45 51.12
C SER A 5 -12.59 25.48 50.29
N PRO A 6 -13.06 24.26 50.01
CA PRO A 6 -12.37 23.39 49.07
C PRO A 6 -12.38 24.08 47.71
N VAL A 7 -11.20 24.51 47.26
CA VAL A 7 -10.97 24.91 45.87
C VAL A 7 -11.29 23.71 45.00
N THR A 8 -12.49 23.68 44.44
CA THR A 8 -12.81 22.88 43.26
C THR A 8 -11.94 23.43 42.15
N ARG A 9 -10.81 22.77 41.90
CA ARG A 9 -9.95 23.01 40.75
C ARG A 9 -10.83 22.81 39.51
N ALA A 10 -11.22 23.91 38.88
CA ALA A 10 -11.95 23.89 37.61
C ALA A 10 -11.08 23.36 36.44
N ASP A 11 -9.83 23.00 36.72
CA ASP A 11 -8.83 22.55 35.75
C ASP A 11 -8.54 21.04 35.82
N ASP A 12 -9.25 20.25 36.62
CA ASP A 12 -9.18 18.80 36.47
C ASP A 12 -9.95 18.43 35.19
N PRO A 13 -9.27 18.02 34.09
CA PRO A 13 -9.99 17.54 32.92
C PRO A 13 -10.84 16.35 33.41
N PRO A 14 -12.15 16.33 33.12
CA PRO A 14 -13.01 15.26 33.60
C PRO A 14 -12.38 13.95 33.14
N THR A 15 -12.03 13.09 34.10
CA THR A 15 -11.29 11.84 33.93
C THR A 15 -11.94 10.90 32.89
N GLY A 16 -13.18 11.20 32.47
CA GLY A 16 -13.88 10.54 31.38
C GLY A 16 -13.56 11.05 29.96
N LEU A 17 -13.03 12.26 29.75
CA LEU A 17 -12.75 12.82 28.42
C LEU A 17 -11.44 12.27 27.83
N THR A 18 -10.47 11.95 28.68
CA THR A 18 -9.25 11.21 28.33
C THR A 18 -9.53 9.75 27.97
N VAL A 19 -10.58 9.15 28.54
CA VAL A 19 -11.04 7.78 28.20
C VAL A 19 -11.81 7.77 26.87
N VAL A 20 -12.58 8.83 26.57
CA VAL A 20 -13.36 8.94 25.31
C VAL A 20 -12.50 9.40 24.12
N THR A 21 -11.41 10.13 24.36
CA THR A 21 -10.37 10.38 23.35
C THR A 21 -9.37 9.23 23.28
N GLY A 22 -9.88 7.99 23.28
CA GLY A 22 -9.06 6.85 22.90
C GLY A 22 -8.45 7.13 21.53
N THR A 23 -7.12 7.21 21.47
CA THR A 23 -6.39 7.23 20.21
C THR A 23 -6.80 6.00 19.42
N LYS A 24 -7.74 6.17 18.48
CA LYS A 24 -8.16 5.10 17.57
C LYS A 24 -6.88 4.48 17.03
N PRO A 25 -6.65 3.15 17.20
CA PRO A 25 -5.50 2.50 16.63
C PRO A 25 -5.45 2.87 15.16
N ARG A 26 -4.37 3.54 14.73
CA ARG A 26 -4.23 3.94 13.34
C ARG A 26 -4.32 2.67 12.53
N VAL A 27 -5.39 2.52 11.75
CA VAL A 27 -5.54 1.38 10.85
C VAL A 27 -4.41 1.54 9.85
N GLU A 28 -3.39 0.70 9.99
CA GLU A 28 -2.32 0.61 9.00
C GLU A 28 -3.01 0.33 7.66
N PRO A 29 -2.90 1.23 6.66
CA PRO A 29 -3.58 1.02 5.39
C PRO A 29 -3.27 -0.38 4.86
N LEU A 30 -4.31 -1.12 4.49
CA LEU A 30 -4.12 -2.39 3.79
C LEU A 30 -3.46 -2.05 2.46
N ASP A 31 -2.19 -2.41 2.38
CA ASP A 31 -1.32 -2.01 1.30
C ASP A 31 -0.89 -3.33 0.66
N PRO A 32 -1.66 -3.89 -0.29
CA PRO A 32 -1.31 -5.15 -0.92
C PRO A 32 -0.03 -4.95 -1.77
N PRO A 33 0.87 -5.95 -1.89
CA PRO A 33 1.99 -5.85 -2.81
C PRO A 33 1.45 -5.59 -4.23
N MET A 34 1.94 -4.58 -4.95
CA MET A 34 1.43 -4.22 -6.29
C MET A 34 2.05 -5.07 -7.39
N VAL A 35 3.27 -5.57 -7.19
CA VAL A 35 4.01 -6.39 -8.18
C VAL A 35 3.26 -7.63 -8.69
N PRO A 36 2.53 -8.41 -7.86
CA PRO A 36 1.74 -9.55 -8.35
C PRO A 36 0.68 -9.17 -9.40
N PHE A 37 0.03 -8.03 -9.25
CA PHE A 37 -0.98 -7.57 -10.23
C PHE A 37 -0.33 -7.20 -11.56
N ALA A 38 0.83 -6.53 -11.51
CA ALA A 38 1.59 -6.20 -12.71
C ALA A 38 2.08 -7.46 -13.44
N LEU A 39 2.57 -8.46 -12.70
CA LEU A 39 2.96 -9.76 -13.26
C LEU A 39 1.77 -10.48 -13.90
N ALA A 40 0.59 -10.47 -13.25
CA ALA A 40 -0.61 -11.09 -13.80
C ALA A 40 -1.02 -10.46 -15.13
N GLY A 41 -1.01 -9.13 -15.24
CA GLY A 41 -1.30 -8.43 -16.49
C GLY A 41 -0.29 -8.76 -17.60
N LEU A 42 1.00 -8.73 -17.29
CA LEU A 42 2.05 -9.05 -18.26
C LEU A 42 1.97 -10.51 -18.73
N ALA A 43 1.74 -11.45 -17.81
CA ALA A 43 1.56 -12.86 -18.13
C ALA A 43 0.31 -13.10 -19.00
N ALA A 44 -0.79 -12.39 -18.72
CA ALA A 44 -2.01 -12.49 -19.53
C ALA A 44 -1.74 -12.08 -20.98
N PHE A 45 -1.01 -10.99 -21.22
CA PHE A 45 -0.62 -10.59 -22.58
C PHE A 45 0.29 -11.61 -23.27
N ALA A 46 1.28 -12.15 -22.56
CA ALA A 46 2.15 -13.18 -23.11
C ALA A 46 1.37 -14.44 -23.53
N VAL A 47 0.47 -14.90 -22.67
CA VAL A 47 -0.38 -16.08 -22.93
C VAL A 47 -1.36 -15.80 -24.06
N ALA A 48 -2.02 -14.65 -24.07
CA ALA A 48 -2.95 -14.28 -25.15
C ALA A 48 -2.24 -14.24 -26.51
N THR A 49 -1.08 -13.57 -26.58
CA THR A 49 -0.26 -13.50 -27.80
C THR A 49 0.15 -14.89 -28.28
N LEU A 50 0.58 -15.76 -27.37
CA LEU A 50 0.95 -17.14 -27.68
C LEU A 50 -0.22 -17.95 -28.24
N ILE A 51 -1.41 -17.84 -27.63
CA ILE A 51 -2.62 -18.52 -28.10
C ILE A 51 -3.00 -18.02 -29.49
N MET A 52 -2.98 -16.70 -29.70
CA MET A 52 -3.35 -16.09 -30.99
C MET A 52 -2.41 -16.52 -32.10
N TRP A 53 -1.10 -16.57 -31.83
CA TRP A 53 -0.11 -17.07 -32.78
C TRP A 53 -0.33 -18.55 -33.13
N LEU A 54 -0.55 -19.41 -32.13
CA LEU A 54 -0.81 -20.84 -32.35
C LEU A 54 -2.14 -21.11 -33.07
N ALA A 55 -3.13 -20.24 -32.88
CA ALA A 55 -4.43 -20.33 -33.56
C ALA A 55 -4.40 -19.78 -34.99
N GLY A 56 -3.27 -19.24 -35.47
CA GLY A 56 -3.17 -18.63 -36.79
C GLY A 56 -3.99 -17.35 -36.92
N ALA A 57 -4.09 -16.56 -35.85
CA ALA A 57 -4.74 -15.25 -35.90
C ALA A 57 -4.01 -14.31 -36.87
N PRO A 58 -4.71 -13.32 -37.46
CA PRO A 58 -4.06 -12.32 -38.32
C PRO A 58 -2.93 -11.58 -37.61
N ASP A 59 -1.90 -11.18 -38.35
CA ASP A 59 -0.68 -10.57 -37.79
C ASP A 59 -0.97 -9.32 -36.95
N ASP A 60 -1.89 -8.45 -37.37
CA ASP A 60 -2.27 -7.23 -36.63
C ASP A 60 -2.73 -7.52 -35.18
N TRP A 61 -3.39 -8.66 -34.99
CA TRP A 61 -3.88 -9.11 -33.69
C TRP A 61 -2.72 -9.63 -32.82
N VAL A 62 -1.77 -10.35 -33.41
CA VAL A 62 -0.55 -10.80 -32.72
C VAL A 62 0.31 -9.60 -32.35
N ASP A 63 0.48 -8.65 -33.26
CA ASP A 63 1.24 -7.40 -33.05
C ASP A 63 0.64 -6.58 -31.91
N THR A 64 -0.70 -6.52 -31.81
CA THR A 64 -1.38 -5.88 -30.67
C THR A 64 -1.04 -6.57 -29.35
N GLY A 65 -1.04 -7.91 -29.32
CA GLY A 65 -0.66 -8.68 -28.14
C GLY A 65 0.80 -8.43 -27.72
N VAL A 66 1.71 -8.44 -28.69
CA VAL A 66 3.14 -8.12 -28.49
C VAL A 66 3.32 -6.69 -27.99
N ALA A 67 2.64 -5.72 -28.59
CA ALA A 67 2.68 -4.31 -28.16
C ALA A 67 2.20 -4.16 -26.72
N GLY A 68 1.10 -4.83 -26.34
CA GLY A 68 0.61 -4.87 -24.97
C GLY A 68 1.62 -5.46 -23.99
N PHE A 69 2.29 -6.55 -24.35
CA PHE A 69 3.37 -7.13 -23.54
C PHE A 69 4.55 -6.16 -23.38
N LEU A 70 5.02 -5.55 -24.47
CA LEU A 70 6.15 -4.61 -24.44
C LEU A 70 5.85 -3.36 -23.62
N VAL A 71 4.66 -2.77 -23.76
CA VAL A 71 4.21 -1.61 -22.97
C VAL A 71 3.94 -2.00 -21.52
N GLY A 72 3.61 -3.27 -21.24
CA GLY A 72 3.47 -3.79 -19.88
C GLY A 72 4.76 -3.81 -19.07
N ILE A 73 5.93 -3.92 -19.72
CA ILE A 73 7.25 -3.96 -19.05
C ILE A 73 7.53 -2.66 -18.26
N PRO A 74 7.41 -1.45 -18.84
CA PRO A 74 7.48 -0.21 -18.08
C PRO A 74 6.52 -0.17 -16.88
N GLY A 75 5.27 -0.64 -17.06
CA GLY A 75 4.28 -0.76 -15.98
C GLY A 75 4.78 -1.66 -14.84
N LEU A 76 5.33 -2.84 -15.15
CA LEU A 76 5.92 -3.72 -14.16
C LEU A 76 7.11 -3.08 -13.42
N ILE A 77 8.01 -2.42 -14.15
CA ILE A 77 9.17 -1.73 -13.55
C ILE A 77 8.69 -0.67 -12.56
N THR A 78 7.70 0.16 -12.93
CA THR A 78 7.17 1.19 -12.03
C THR A 78 6.58 0.60 -10.75
N MET A 79 5.87 -0.53 -10.85
CA MET A 79 5.31 -1.23 -9.68
C MET A 79 6.39 -1.85 -8.78
N ILE A 80 7.46 -2.41 -9.36
CA ILE A 80 8.62 -2.89 -8.60
C ILE A 80 9.29 -1.74 -7.85
N VAL A 81 9.53 -0.61 -8.52
CA VAL A 81 10.14 0.58 -7.90
C VAL A 81 9.23 1.14 -6.80
N HIS A 82 7.93 1.17 -7.04
CA HIS A 82 6.94 1.59 -6.05
C HIS A 82 6.99 0.70 -4.80
N ASP A 83 6.95 -0.62 -4.96
CA ASP A 83 7.03 -1.59 -3.85
C ASP A 83 8.38 -1.51 -3.11
N ARG A 84 9.50 -1.22 -3.81
CA ARG A 84 10.82 -1.02 -3.18
C ARG A 84 10.87 0.26 -2.35
N ASN A 85 10.39 1.37 -2.89
CA ASN A 85 10.33 2.64 -2.17
C ASN A 85 9.38 2.54 -0.96
N ARG A 86 8.27 1.82 -1.13
CA ARG A 86 7.34 1.47 -0.05
C ARG A 86 8.03 0.67 1.07
N LYS A 87 8.74 -0.41 0.75
CA LYS A 87 9.53 -1.19 1.73
C LYS A 87 10.56 -0.33 2.46
N ARG A 88 11.25 0.56 1.74
CA ARG A 88 12.24 1.47 2.31
C ARG A 88 11.63 2.48 3.30
N ARG A 89 10.44 3.00 3.02
CA ARG A 89 9.73 3.93 3.94
C ARG A 89 9.31 3.24 5.24
N ARG A 90 8.85 1.97 5.17
CA ARG A 90 8.51 1.18 6.36
C ARG A 90 9.72 0.89 7.25
N ALA A 91 10.88 0.64 6.65
CA ALA A 91 12.12 0.44 7.41
C ALA A 91 12.59 1.71 8.14
N LEU A 92 12.25 2.91 7.62
CA LEU A 92 12.58 4.19 8.26
C LEU A 92 11.55 4.62 9.30
N SER A 93 10.30 4.16 9.21
CA SER A 93 9.22 4.51 10.14
C SER A 93 9.10 3.58 11.36
N HIS A 94 9.80 2.44 11.36
CA HIS A 94 9.88 1.52 12.50
C HIS A 94 11.34 1.27 12.94
N PRO A 95 11.98 2.24 13.62
CA PRO A 95 13.29 2.03 14.24
C PRO A 95 13.27 0.99 15.38
N GLU A 96 12.12 0.73 15.99
CA GLU A 96 11.99 -0.17 17.15
C GLU A 96 12.28 -1.67 16.90
N PHE A 97 12.54 -2.11 15.66
CA PHE A 97 12.87 -3.52 15.37
C PHE A 97 14.38 -3.83 15.25
N HIS A 98 15.25 -2.88 15.54
CA HIS A 98 16.70 -3.11 15.66
C HIS A 98 17.14 -3.11 17.13
N ALA A 99 16.69 -4.11 17.88
CA ALA A 99 17.32 -4.52 19.14
C ALA A 99 17.01 -6.00 19.41
N SER A 100 17.79 -6.89 18.81
CA SER A 100 18.03 -8.24 19.33
C SER A 100 19.37 -8.77 18.86
#